data_AF-A0A2Z6EZP7-F1
#
_entry.id   AF-A0A2Z6EZP7-F1
#
_cell.length_a   1.000
_cell.length_b   1.000
_cell.length_c   1.000
_cell.angle_alpha   90.00
_cell.angle_beta   90.00
_cell.angle_gamma   90.00
#
_symmetry.space_group_name_H-M   'P 1'
#
loop_
_entity.id
_entity.type
_entity.pdbx_description
1 polymer ?
#
loop_
_entity_poly.entity_id
_entity_poly.type
_entity_poly.pdbx_seq_one_letter_code
_entity_poly.pdbx_strand_id
1 'polypeptide(L)' 'MDQTYYTTIRDLEQRGVDQDYINGWAGGYLRNPQREEQRLTERYEAGYADGCAGNTDSA' A
#
# COMPACT_ATOMS: atom_id res chain seq x y z
N MET A 1 10.31 -11.75 10.34
CA MET A 1 9.99 -10.47 9.67
C MET A 1 9.91 -10.75 8.19
N ASP A 2 8.84 -10.31 7.52
CA ASP A 2 8.70 -10.46 6.07
C ASP A 2 9.62 -9.45 5.37
N GLN A 3 10.66 -9.94 4.72
CA GLN A 3 11.67 -9.08 4.11
C GLN A 3 11.14 -8.32 2.89
N THR A 4 10.23 -8.93 2.12
CA THR A 4 9.59 -8.29 0.97
C THR A 4 8.80 -7.07 1.41
N TYR A 5 8.01 -7.21 2.49
CA TYR A 5 7.25 -6.11 3.05
C TYR A 5 8.15 -4.90 3.40
N TYR A 6 9.20 -5.11 4.20
CA TYR A 6 10.05 -4.00 4.63
C TYR A 6 10.85 -3.37 3.49
N THR A 7 11.32 -4.18 2.53
CA THR A 7 12.02 -3.66 1.35
C THR A 7 11.09 -2.81 0.50
N THR A 8 9.87 -3.28 0.21
CA THR A 8 8.92 -2.51 -0.62
C THR A 8 8.50 -1.21 0.06
N ILE A 9 8.18 -1.23 1.36
CA ILE A 9 7.82 -0.01 2.10
C ILE A 9 8.95 1.00 2.06
N ARG A 10 10.19 0.57 2.34
CA ARG A 10 11.36 1.43 2.28
C ARG A 10 11.56 2.03 0.89
N ASP A 11 11.41 1.25 -0.17
CA ASP A 11 11.59 1.72 -1.54
C ASP A 11 10.51 2.75 -1.93
N LEU A 12 9.26 2.53 -1.52
CA LEU A 12 8.16 3.49 -1.74
C LEU A 12 8.39 4.80 -0.98
N GLU A 13 8.83 4.74 0.28
CA GLU A 13 9.17 5.92 1.08
C GLU A 13 10.34 6.70 0.47
N GLN A 14 11.39 6.01 -0.01
CA GLN A 14 12.54 6.64 -0.66
C GLN A 14 12.19 7.30 -1.99
N ARG A 15 11.20 6.76 -2.71
CA ARG A 15 10.64 7.36 -3.93
C ARG A 15 9.75 8.57 -3.66
N GLY A 16 9.40 8.84 -2.39
CA GLY A 16 8.48 9.92 -2.02
C GLY A 16 7.05 9.66 -2.49
N VAL A 17 6.65 8.39 -2.57
CA VAL A 17 5.28 7.98 -2.94
C VAL A 17 4.30 8.49 -1.89
N ASP A 18 3.07 8.75 -2.31
CA ASP A 18 2.00 9.22 -1.44
C ASP A 18 1.79 8.29 -0.23
N GLN A 19 1.68 8.87 0.97
CA GLN A 19 1.54 8.13 2.21
C GLN A 19 0.27 7.27 2.25
N ASP A 20 -0.83 7.74 1.66
CA ASP A 20 -2.07 6.97 1.59
C ASP A 20 -1.93 5.76 0.67
N TYR A 21 -1.18 5.89 -0.43
CA TYR A 21 -0.82 4.74 -1.28
C TYR A 21 -0.01 3.70 -0.49
N ILE A 22 1.03 4.13 0.22
CA ILE A 22 1.88 3.22 1.04
C ILE A 22 1.04 2.51 2.09
N ASN A 23 0.15 3.23 2.76
CA ASN A 23 -0.77 2.66 3.75
C ASN A 23 -1.76 1.66 3.13
N GLY A 24 -2.28 1.97 1.93
CA GLY A 24 -3.11 1.06 1.16
C GLY A 24 -2.36 -0.22 0.85
N TRP A 25 -1.16 -0.09 0.27
CA TRP A 25 -0.30 -1.21 -0.10
C TRP A 25 0.01 -2.13 1.07
N ALA A 26 0.40 -1.56 2.21
CA ALA A 26 0.61 -2.32 3.44
C ALA A 26 -0.64 -3.09 3.88
N GLY A 27 -1.81 -2.45 3.82
CA GLY A 27 -3.09 -3.06 4.18
C GLY A 27 -3.47 -4.23 3.26
N GLY A 28 -3.32 -4.04 1.95
CA GLY A 28 -3.60 -5.07 0.95
C GLY A 28 -2.65 -6.27 1.05
N TYR A 29 -1.36 -6.01 1.23
CA TYR A 29 -0.33 -7.04 1.36
C TYR A 29 -0.56 -7.93 2.59
N LEU A 30 -0.93 -7.31 3.71
CA LEU A 30 -1.24 -8.02 4.97
C LEU A 30 -2.64 -8.64 4.99
N ARG A 31 -3.44 -8.47 3.93
CA ARG A 31 -4.84 -8.94 3.85
C ARG A 31 -5.72 -8.38 4.97
N ASN A 32 -5.46 -7.14 5.39
CA ASN A 32 -6.31 -6.46 6.36
C ASN A 32 -7.66 -6.08 5.71
N PRO A 33 -8.75 -5.99 6.48
CA PRO A 33 -9.97 -5.35 5.98
C PRO A 33 -9.67 -3.93 5.47
N GLN A 34 -10.38 -3.52 4.42
CA GLN A 34 -10.29 -2.13 3.96
C GLN A 34 -10.77 -1.17 5.05
N ARG A 35 -10.25 0.07 5.00
CA ARG A 35 -10.73 1.18 5.84
C ARG A 35 -12.22 1.44 5.58
N GLU A 36 -12.84 2.14 6.51
CA GLU A 36 -14.22 2.59 6.36
C GLU A 36 -14.36 3.46 5.09
N GLU A 37 -15.48 3.32 4.37
CA GLU A 37 -15.74 3.99 3.08
C GLU A 37 -15.45 5.51 3.13
N GLN A 38 -15.75 6.17 4.24
CA GLN A 38 -15.51 7.61 4.44
C GLN A 38 -14.03 8.01 4.53
N ARG A 39 -13.12 7.05 4.67
CA ARG A 39 -11.67 7.25 4.81
C ARG A 39 -10.91 6.69 3.61
N LEU A 40 -11.62 6.16 2.61
CA LEU A 40 -11.01 5.74 1.36
C LEU A 40 -10.63 6.98 0.55
N THR A 41 -9.42 6.95 0.01
CA THR A 41 -8.92 7.93 -0.94
C THR A 41 -8.48 7.17 -2.18
N GLU A 42 -8.50 7.81 -3.35
CA GLU A 42 -8.09 7.17 -4.61
C GLU A 42 -6.68 6.55 -4.51
N ARG A 43 -5.77 7.24 -3.80
CA ARG A 43 -4.41 6.76 -3.53
C ARG A 43 -4.39 5.53 -2.64
N TYR A 44 -5.18 5.51 -1.57
CA TYR A 44 -5.30 4.35 -0.69
C TYR A 44 -5.87 3.14 -1.43
N GLU A 45 -6.91 3.32 -2.22
CA GLU A 45 -7.54 2.22 -2.96
C GLU A 45 -6.59 1.61 -4.00
N ALA A 46 -5.87 2.46 -4.76
CA ALA A 46 -4.82 2.02 -5.68
C ALA A 46 -3.72 1.23 -4.95
N GLY A 47 -3.24 1.76 -3.82
CA GLY A 47 -2.27 1.06 -2.99
C GLY A 47 -2.79 -0.28 -2.49
N TYR A 48 -4.02 -0.34 -1.99
CA TYR A 48 -4.61 -1.57 -1.45
C TYR A 48 -4.77 -2.66 -2.51
N ALA A 49 -5.19 -2.29 -3.73
CA ALA A 49 -5.27 -3.21 -4.85
C ALA A 49 -3.88 -3.76 -5.21
N ASP A 50 -2.89 -2.88 -5.29
CA ASP A 50 -1.52 -3.26 -5.63
C ASP A 50 -0.88 -4.14 -4.53
N GLY A 51 -1.12 -3.81 -3.27
CA GLY A 51 -0.68 -4.61 -2.12
C GLY A 51 -1.29 -6.01 -2.12
N CYS A 52 -2.57 -6.14 -2.47
CA CYS A 52 -3.24 -7.43 -2.62
C CYS A 52 -2.62 -8.31 -3.73
N ALA A 53 -2.08 -7.66 -4.78
CA ALA A 53 -1.42 -8.30 -5.91
C ALA A 53 0.10 -8.50 -5.71
N GLY A 54 0.71 -7.76 -4.78
CA GLY A 54 2.15 -7.77 -4.53
C GLY A 54 2.97 -6.97 -5.55
N ASN A 55 2.37 -5.99 -6.24
CA ASN A 55 3.04 -5.10 -7.21
C ASN A 55 3.07 -3.66 -6.67
N THR A 56 3.67 -2.72 -7.42
CA THR A 56 3.73 -1.29 -7.05
C THR A 56 3.49 -0.39 -8.26
N ASP A 57 2.64 -0.85 -9.18
CA ASP A 57 2.52 -0.30 -10.53
C ASP A 57 1.80 1.06 -10.54
N SER A 58 0.95 1.32 -9.54
CA SER A 58 0.18 2.56 -9.40
C SER A 58 0.80 3.56 -8.40
N ALA A 59 2.06 3.32 -7.98
CA ALA A 59 2.83 4.10 -7.01
C ALA A 59 3.39 5.41 -7.58
#